data_AF-A0A3B1IP43-F1
#
_entry.id   AF-A0A3B1IP43-F1
#
_cell.length_a   1.000
_cell.length_b   1.000
_cell.length_c   1.000
_cell.angle_alpha   90.00
_cell.angle_beta   90.00
_cell.angle_gamma   90.00
#
_symmetry.space_group_name_H-M   'P 1'
#
loop_
_entity.id
_entity.type
_entity.pdbx_description
1 polymer ?
#
loop_
_entity_poly.entity_id
_entity_poly.type
_entity_poly.pdbx_seq_one_letter_code
_entity_poly.pdbx_strand_id
1 'polypeptide(L)'
;RGLTDVCEGVRAHTHTHTHTHTHPPQQPEQQQPALSLPPTRLLCVLFSEGEDVLARWSDGLLYLGNVKRVDVVKQCCLVRFEDNSEFWVLRKDIHSCNNFPVNVTVIPLFLVVSGYHPQCHTPTIDPEVDSNSWICRQCVFAVATKRGGALKRGRFARLMQLMKLRLPYQLSSLDWDPQHLTNQQQCYCYCAGPGE
;
A
#
# COMPACT_ATOMS: atom_id res chain seq x y z
N ARG A 1 -9.62 -55.40 -31.40
CA ARG A 1 -9.93 -55.60 -29.96
C ARG A 1 -10.40 -54.24 -29.47
N GLY A 2 -11.68 -53.85 -29.55
CA GLY A 2 -12.85 -54.47 -28.89
C GLY A 2 -12.67 -54.28 -27.38
N LEU A 3 -13.48 -53.54 -26.61
CA LEU A 3 -14.94 -53.38 -26.61
C LEU A 3 -15.32 -52.08 -25.86
N THR A 4 -16.18 -51.22 -26.45
CA THR A 4 -17.58 -50.85 -26.08
C THR A 4 -17.72 -49.92 -24.86
N ASP A 5 -18.18 -48.68 -25.00
CA ASP A 5 -19.52 -48.19 -25.44
C ASP A 5 -20.56 -48.25 -24.31
N VAL A 6 -21.09 -47.09 -23.89
CA VAL A 6 -22.53 -46.86 -23.61
C VAL A 6 -22.84 -45.37 -23.87
N CYS A 7 -23.57 -45.15 -24.97
CA CYS A 7 -24.39 -44.00 -25.37
C CYS A 7 -25.37 -43.51 -24.26
N GLU A 8 -26.12 -42.42 -24.32
CA GLU A 8 -26.94 -41.94 -25.44
C GLU A 8 -27.61 -40.61 -25.03
N GLY A 9 -27.80 -39.71 -26.00
CA GLY A 9 -28.64 -38.52 -25.83
C GLY A 9 -30.09 -38.80 -26.21
N VAL A 10 -31.02 -37.98 -25.71
CA VAL A 10 -32.37 -37.88 -26.29
C VAL A 10 -32.78 -36.40 -26.34
N ARG A 11 -33.23 -35.98 -27.52
CA ARG A 11 -33.80 -34.67 -27.83
C ARG A 11 -35.30 -34.86 -28.11
N ALA A 12 -36.09 -33.93 -27.59
CA ALA A 12 -37.42 -33.48 -28.03
C ALA A 12 -38.62 -34.45 -28.04
N HIS A 13 -39.71 -34.07 -27.34
CA HIS A 13 -41.04 -33.89 -27.94
C HIS A 13 -41.95 -33.02 -27.06
N THR A 14 -42.74 -32.18 -27.74
CA THR A 14 -43.81 -31.31 -27.28
C THR A 14 -45.09 -32.09 -26.96
N HIS A 15 -45.83 -31.70 -25.90
CA HIS A 15 -47.30 -31.62 -25.95
C HIS A 15 -47.84 -30.80 -24.76
N THR A 16 -48.82 -29.96 -25.10
CA THR A 16 -49.63 -29.05 -24.28
C THR A 16 -50.55 -29.76 -23.30
N HIS A 17 -50.72 -29.22 -22.09
CA HIS A 17 -52.01 -29.19 -21.40
C HIS A 17 -52.06 -28.03 -20.38
N THR A 18 -53.03 -27.15 -20.61
CA THR A 18 -53.51 -26.07 -19.75
C THR A 18 -54.17 -26.61 -18.49
N HIS A 19 -53.81 -26.09 -17.32
CA HIS A 19 -54.72 -25.96 -16.19
C HIS A 19 -54.37 -24.72 -15.37
N THR A 20 -55.30 -23.78 -15.38
CA THR A 20 -55.39 -22.58 -14.57
C THR A 20 -55.74 -22.95 -13.12
N HIS A 21 -54.97 -22.45 -12.16
CA HIS A 21 -55.48 -22.21 -10.81
C HIS A 21 -54.82 -20.97 -10.21
N THR A 22 -55.69 -20.04 -9.86
CA THR A 22 -55.49 -18.71 -9.26
C THR A 22 -54.84 -18.76 -7.87
N HIS A 23 -53.86 -17.89 -7.64
CA HIS A 23 -53.38 -17.48 -6.31
C HIS A 23 -53.46 -15.93 -6.17
N PRO A 24 -53.66 -15.37 -4.96
CA PRO A 24 -54.07 -13.98 -4.72
C PRO A 24 -52.94 -12.94 -4.86
N PRO A 25 -53.26 -11.64 -4.90
CA PRO A 25 -52.31 -10.57 -5.22
C PRO A 25 -51.27 -10.35 -4.10
N GLN A 26 -49.99 -10.32 -4.47
CA GLN A 26 -48.89 -9.90 -3.62
C GLN A 26 -48.95 -8.38 -3.40
N GLN A 27 -48.94 -7.96 -2.13
CA GLN A 27 -48.73 -6.57 -1.72
C GLN A 27 -47.26 -6.16 -1.99
N PRO A 28 -46.97 -4.89 -2.29
CA PRO A 28 -45.60 -4.42 -2.42
C PRO A 28 -44.90 -4.42 -1.05
N GLU A 29 -43.81 -5.16 -0.97
CA GLU A 29 -42.92 -5.25 0.17
C GLU A 29 -42.35 -3.84 0.48
N GLN A 30 -42.74 -3.28 1.62
CA GLN A 30 -42.17 -2.04 2.13
C GLN A 30 -40.70 -2.28 2.49
N GLN A 31 -39.80 -1.90 1.58
CA GLN A 31 -38.37 -1.85 1.85
C GLN A 31 -38.10 -0.77 2.91
N GLN A 32 -37.72 -1.21 4.10
CA GLN A 32 -37.10 -0.37 5.12
C GLN A 32 -35.83 0.27 4.52
N PRO A 33 -35.52 1.54 4.81
CA PRO A 33 -34.31 2.16 4.32
C PRO A 33 -33.10 1.49 4.99
N ALA A 34 -32.36 0.69 4.22
CA ALA A 34 -31.00 0.35 4.56
C ALA A 34 -30.23 1.67 4.65
N LEU A 35 -29.89 2.08 5.88
CA LEU A 35 -28.92 3.13 6.11
C LEU A 35 -27.64 2.72 5.38
N SER A 36 -27.41 3.33 4.21
CA SER A 36 -26.19 3.15 3.43
C SER A 36 -25.04 3.74 4.24
N LEU A 37 -24.41 2.90 5.06
CA LEU A 37 -23.10 3.20 5.61
C LEU A 37 -22.13 3.40 4.44
N PRO A 38 -21.41 4.54 4.35
CA PRO A 38 -20.45 4.76 3.29
C PRO A 38 -19.33 3.71 3.41
N PRO A 39 -18.74 3.28 2.28
CA PRO A 39 -17.67 2.29 2.27
C PRO A 39 -16.53 2.82 3.14
N THR A 40 -16.24 2.04 4.18
CA THR A 40 -15.04 2.00 5.01
C THR A 40 -14.13 3.20 4.84
N ARG A 41 -14.20 4.13 5.81
CA ARG A 41 -13.20 5.17 6.02
C ARG A 41 -11.83 4.62 5.69
N LEU A 42 -11.16 5.23 4.70
CA LEU A 42 -9.71 5.14 4.53
C LEU A 42 -9.12 5.14 5.94
N LEU A 43 -8.53 4.02 6.36
CA LEU A 43 -7.53 4.00 7.43
C LEU A 43 -6.32 4.77 6.88
N CYS A 44 -6.52 6.07 6.67
CA CYS A 44 -5.46 7.05 6.69
C CYS A 44 -4.84 6.81 8.05
N VAL A 45 -3.63 6.27 8.10
CA VAL A 45 -2.87 6.17 9.34
C VAL A 45 -2.68 7.63 9.78
N LEU A 46 -3.62 8.11 10.58
CA LEU A 46 -3.64 9.49 11.05
C LEU A 46 -2.63 9.54 12.18
N PHE A 47 -1.47 10.10 11.86
CA PHE A 47 -0.52 10.49 12.90
C PHE A 47 -1.20 11.42 13.88
N SER A 48 -0.94 11.23 15.16
CA SER A 48 -1.46 12.08 16.23
C SER A 48 -0.35 12.95 16.82
N GLU A 49 -0.72 14.10 17.38
CA GLU A 49 0.24 14.91 18.14
C GLU A 49 0.83 14.07 19.29
N GLY A 50 2.15 14.16 19.46
CA GLY A 50 2.92 13.37 20.42
C GLY A 50 3.40 12.02 19.90
N GLU A 51 3.02 11.57 18.71
CA GLU A 51 3.49 10.30 18.14
C GLU A 51 4.94 10.39 17.65
N ASP A 52 5.74 9.36 17.94
CA ASP A 52 7.09 9.20 17.39
C ASP A 52 7.04 8.56 16.00
N VAL A 53 7.76 9.17 15.07
CA VAL A 53 7.72 8.84 13.64
C VAL A 53 9.12 8.85 13.04
N LEU A 54 9.26 8.12 11.93
CA LEU A 54 10.40 8.20 11.02
C LEU A 54 10.03 9.06 9.80
N ALA A 55 10.64 10.23 9.70
CA ALA A 55 10.46 11.15 8.59
C ALA A 55 11.58 10.98 7.55
N ARG A 56 11.22 10.86 6.27
CA ARG A 56 12.18 10.83 5.17
C ARG A 56 12.61 12.25 4.81
N TRP A 57 13.92 12.47 4.76
CA TRP A 57 14.50 13.75 4.38
C TRP A 57 14.91 13.81 2.91
N SER A 58 15.37 14.99 2.45
CA SER A 58 15.77 15.26 1.06
C SER A 58 16.97 14.43 0.59
N ASP A 59 17.78 13.91 1.52
CA ASP A 59 18.88 12.99 1.23
C ASP A 59 18.43 11.52 1.10
N GLY A 60 17.12 11.26 1.26
CA GLY A 60 16.49 9.96 1.18
C GLY A 60 16.60 9.10 2.44
N LEU A 61 17.25 9.58 3.50
CA LEU A 61 17.38 8.90 4.80
C LEU A 61 16.15 9.12 5.68
N LEU A 62 15.98 8.27 6.69
CA LEU A 62 14.92 8.37 7.69
C LEU A 62 15.50 8.91 9.00
N TYR A 63 14.80 9.86 9.60
CA TYR A 63 15.16 10.52 10.84
C TYR A 63 14.04 10.35 11.85
N LEU A 64 14.40 10.09 13.11
CA LEU A 64 13.46 10.03 14.21
C LEU A 64 12.98 11.43 14.56
N GLY A 65 11.68 11.56 14.78
CA GLY A 65 11.08 12.79 15.26
C GLY A 65 9.74 12.56 15.94
N ASN A 66 9.23 13.61 16.56
CA ASN A 66 7.98 13.62 17.29
C ASN A 66 6.99 14.59 16.62
N VAL A 67 5.77 14.13 16.35
CA VAL A 67 4.72 14.95 15.73
C VAL A 67 4.24 16.02 16.71
N LYS A 68 4.41 17.30 16.34
CA LYS A 68 3.95 18.44 17.14
C LYS A 68 2.61 18.98 16.69
N ARG A 69 2.32 18.95 15.39
CA ARG A 69 1.06 19.41 14.80
C ARG A 69 0.73 18.61 13.56
N VAL A 70 -0.56 18.49 13.26
CA VAL A 70 -1.06 17.81 12.06
C VAL A 70 -1.92 18.77 11.24
N ASP A 71 -1.52 18.99 9.98
CA ASP A 71 -2.33 19.72 9.00
C ASP A 71 -2.96 18.71 8.03
N VAL A 72 -4.24 18.40 8.26
CA VAL A 72 -5.00 17.45 7.43
C VAL A 72 -5.32 18.04 6.05
N VAL A 73 -5.38 19.36 5.91
CA VAL A 73 -5.70 20.00 4.62
C VAL A 73 -4.48 19.94 3.71
N LYS A 74 -3.30 20.30 4.23
CA LYS A 74 -2.04 20.26 3.48
C LYS A 74 -1.38 18.88 3.47
N GLN A 75 -1.98 17.90 4.17
CA GLN A 75 -1.45 16.54 4.30
C GLN A 75 0.02 16.54 4.77
N CYS A 76 0.32 17.32 5.80
CA CYS A 76 1.66 17.41 6.38
C CYS A 76 1.59 17.48 7.91
N CYS A 77 2.70 17.17 8.57
CA CYS A 77 2.84 17.28 10.01
C CYS A 77 4.06 18.15 10.34
N LEU A 78 3.96 18.96 11.39
CA LEU A 78 5.12 19.59 11.99
C LEU A 78 5.82 18.55 12.85
N VAL A 79 7.06 18.20 12.51
CA VAL A 79 7.85 17.17 13.19
C VAL A 79 9.04 17.85 13.87
N ARG A 80 9.24 17.56 15.17
CA ARG A 80 10.45 17.94 15.91
C ARG A 80 11.45 16.79 15.89
N PHE A 81 12.66 17.03 15.43
CA PHE A 81 13.74 16.04 15.36
C PHE A 81 14.59 16.02 16.64
N GLU A 82 15.52 15.05 16.73
CA GLU A 82 16.39 14.85 17.90
C GLU A 82 17.29 16.04 18.21
N ASP A 83 17.65 16.84 17.20
CA ASP A 83 18.43 18.07 17.36
C ASP A 83 17.57 19.30 17.74
N ASN A 84 16.29 19.08 18.05
CA ASN A 84 15.26 20.08 18.32
C ASN A 84 14.86 20.97 17.13
N SER A 85 15.34 20.68 15.91
CA SER A 85 14.84 21.34 14.71
C SER A 85 13.38 20.94 14.45
N GLU A 86 12.61 21.84 13.83
CA GLU A 86 11.20 21.61 13.49
C GLU A 86 10.94 21.90 12.02
N PHE A 87 10.38 20.93 11.31
CA PHE A 87 10.02 21.08 9.90
C PHE A 87 8.66 20.49 9.59
N TRP A 88 7.99 21.09 8.61
CA TRP A 88 6.80 20.51 8.02
C TRP A 88 7.21 19.39 7.06
N VAL A 89 6.74 18.18 7.35
CA VAL A 89 7.02 16.98 6.55
C VAL A 89 5.71 16.49 5.94
N LEU A 90 5.71 16.19 4.64
CA LEU A 90 4.55 15.64 3.96
C LEU A 90 4.19 14.27 4.55
N ARG A 91 2.89 13.99 4.68
CA ARG A 91 2.38 12.73 5.23
C ARG A 91 2.92 11.51 4.50
N LYS A 92 3.15 11.60 3.18
CA LYS A 92 3.74 10.51 2.36
C LYS A 92 5.17 10.13 2.78
N ASP A 93 5.86 11.04 3.45
CA ASP A 93 7.25 10.89 3.87
C ASP A 93 7.39 10.57 5.37
N ILE A 94 6.27 10.45 6.09
CA ILE A 94 6.22 10.10 7.51
C ILE A 94 5.80 8.64 7.65
N HIS A 95 6.48 7.93 8.54
CA HIS A 95 6.18 6.53 8.83
C HIS A 95 6.08 6.33 10.34
N SER A 96 5.04 5.66 10.83
CA SER A 96 4.90 5.39 12.27
C SER A 96 6.01 4.46 12.75
N CYS A 97 6.63 4.77 13.89
CA CYS A 97 7.66 3.91 14.49
C CYS A 97 7.12 2.53 14.89
N ASN A 98 5.80 2.37 15.07
CA ASN A 98 5.19 1.05 15.31
C ASN A 98 5.35 0.09 14.12
N ASN A 99 5.69 0.60 12.93
CA ASN A 99 5.99 -0.21 11.74
C ASN A 99 7.50 -0.46 11.53
N PHE A 100 8.37 -0.01 12.44
CA PHE A 100 9.82 -0.20 12.37
C PHE A 100 10.35 -0.73 13.70
N PRO A 101 11.08 -1.85 13.73
CA PRO A 101 11.61 -2.34 14.99
C PRO A 101 12.81 -1.45 15.33
N VAL A 102 12.65 -0.58 16.33
CA VAL A 102 13.63 0.42 16.75
C VAL A 102 14.88 -0.17 17.44
N ASN A 103 15.07 -1.50 17.41
CA ASN A 103 16.26 -2.16 17.96
C ASN A 103 17.07 -2.88 16.88
N VAL A 104 18.20 -2.25 16.52
CA VAL A 104 19.24 -2.80 15.65
C VAL A 104 20.07 -3.81 16.45
N THR A 105 19.63 -5.07 16.51
CA THR A 105 20.54 -6.23 16.76
C THR A 105 19.86 -7.58 16.56
N VAL A 106 18.54 -7.65 16.55
CA VAL A 106 17.81 -8.83 16.12
C VAL A 106 16.66 -8.31 15.28
N ILE A 107 16.51 -8.80 14.05
CA ILE A 107 15.24 -8.67 13.33
C ILE A 107 14.45 -9.92 13.71
N PRO A 108 13.69 -9.96 14.83
CA PRO A 108 12.63 -10.94 14.94
C PRO A 108 11.52 -10.47 14.01
N LEU A 109 11.46 -11.11 12.84
CA LEU A 109 10.26 -11.68 12.25
C LEU A 109 8.91 -11.18 12.84
N PHE A 110 8.55 -9.89 12.67
CA PHE A 110 7.16 -9.46 12.81
C PHE A 110 6.90 -8.04 12.31
N LEU A 111 7.44 -7.66 11.15
CA LEU A 111 6.95 -6.46 10.48
C LEU A 111 6.72 -6.79 9.01
N VAL A 112 5.46 -6.60 8.62
CA VAL A 112 4.95 -6.56 7.25
C VAL A 112 4.53 -7.89 6.59
N VAL A 113 3.58 -8.59 7.20
CA VAL A 113 2.60 -9.39 6.42
C VAL A 113 1.17 -8.85 6.62
N SER A 114 0.90 -8.16 7.72
CA SER A 114 -0.41 -7.55 7.96
C SER A 114 -0.54 -6.20 7.22
N GLY A 115 -0.76 -6.21 5.90
CA GLY A 115 -1.35 -5.02 5.25
C GLY A 115 -1.08 -4.74 3.77
N TYR A 116 -0.23 -5.50 3.07
CA TYR A 116 -0.06 -5.30 1.62
C TYR A 116 -0.85 -6.34 0.85
N HIS A 117 -1.83 -5.89 0.05
CA HIS A 117 -2.29 -6.70 -1.07
C HIS A 117 -1.11 -6.90 -2.03
N PRO A 118 -0.94 -8.09 -2.63
CA PRO A 118 0.17 -8.36 -3.54
C PRO A 118 0.30 -7.31 -4.66
N GLN A 119 -0.83 -6.84 -5.18
CA GLN A 119 -0.90 -5.84 -6.27
C GLN A 119 -0.71 -4.38 -5.82
N CYS A 120 -0.76 -4.10 -4.52
CA CYS A 120 -0.59 -2.74 -3.99
C CYS A 120 0.87 -2.44 -3.62
N HIS A 121 1.75 -3.44 -3.59
CA HIS A 121 3.17 -3.24 -3.40
C HIS A 121 3.89 -3.01 -4.74
N THR A 122 4.97 -2.23 -4.73
CA THR A 122 5.79 -2.00 -5.93
C THR A 122 7.25 -2.42 -5.69
N PRO A 123 7.76 -3.45 -6.41
CA PRO A 123 7.06 -4.30 -7.39
C PRO A 123 6.04 -5.23 -6.72
N THR A 124 5.10 -5.78 -7.50
CA THR A 124 4.08 -6.73 -7.03
C THR A 124 4.73 -7.85 -6.20
N ILE A 125 4.07 -8.24 -5.10
CA ILE A 125 4.54 -9.36 -4.27
C ILE A 125 4.27 -10.66 -5.03
N ASP A 126 5.31 -11.48 -5.18
CA ASP A 126 5.18 -12.82 -5.73
C ASP A 126 4.39 -13.70 -4.74
N PRO A 127 3.28 -14.34 -5.14
CA PRO A 127 2.50 -15.21 -4.25
C PRO A 127 3.29 -16.42 -3.74
N GLU A 128 4.38 -16.81 -4.41
CA GLU A 128 5.22 -17.93 -3.99
C GLU A 128 6.29 -17.52 -2.96
N VAL A 129 6.45 -16.22 -2.68
CA VAL A 129 7.44 -15.78 -1.69
C VAL A 129 7.00 -16.18 -0.28
N ASP A 130 7.92 -16.81 0.47
CA ASP A 130 7.67 -17.08 1.87
C ASP A 130 7.46 -15.77 2.63
N SER A 131 6.24 -15.60 3.16
CA SER A 131 5.82 -14.45 3.97
C SER A 131 6.77 -14.15 5.12
N ASN A 132 7.47 -15.16 5.66
CA ASN A 132 8.43 -15.01 6.75
C ASN A 132 9.79 -14.43 6.28
N SER A 133 10.05 -14.44 4.97
CA SER A 133 11.32 -14.01 4.38
C SER A 133 11.23 -12.68 3.62
N TRP A 134 10.01 -12.29 3.25
CA TRP A 134 9.73 -11.09 2.47
C TRP A 134 9.95 -9.81 3.29
N ILE A 135 10.45 -8.77 2.62
CA ILE A 135 10.69 -7.46 3.21
C ILE A 135 10.13 -6.42 2.25
N CYS A 136 9.28 -5.53 2.76
CA CYS A 136 8.68 -4.47 1.94
C CYS A 136 9.71 -3.45 1.44
N ARG A 137 9.35 -2.74 0.38
CA ARG A 137 10.15 -1.67 -0.23
C ARG A 137 10.65 -0.69 0.82
N GLN A 138 9.76 -0.26 1.70
CA GLN A 138 10.08 0.76 2.70
C GLN A 138 11.20 0.30 3.65
N CYS A 139 11.09 -0.92 4.20
CA CYS A 139 12.12 -1.49 5.07
C CYS A 139 13.43 -1.76 4.32
N VAL A 140 13.36 -2.22 3.07
CA VAL A 140 14.55 -2.39 2.21
C VAL A 140 15.29 -1.06 2.07
N PHE A 141 14.60 0.03 1.74
CA PHE A 141 15.22 1.34 1.59
C PHE A 141 15.73 1.92 2.92
N ALA A 142 15.01 1.71 4.02
CA ALA A 142 15.44 2.14 5.36
C ALA A 142 16.78 1.49 5.77
N VAL A 143 16.96 0.20 5.48
CA VAL A 143 18.18 -0.52 5.83
C VAL A 143 19.31 -0.27 4.82
N ALA A 144 19.00 -0.27 3.53
CA ALA A 144 20.00 -0.24 2.47
C ALA A 144 20.55 1.16 2.16
N THR A 145 19.80 2.23 2.45
CA THR A 145 20.26 3.61 2.21
C THR A 145 21.19 4.04 3.34
N LYS A 146 22.36 4.58 3.01
CA LYS A 146 23.36 5.09 3.96
C LYS A 146 23.95 6.39 3.45
N ARG A 147 24.48 7.20 4.36
CA ARG A 147 25.27 8.38 4.01
C ARG A 147 26.47 7.97 3.15
N GLY A 148 26.68 8.64 2.03
CA GLY A 148 27.73 8.29 1.05
C GLY A 148 27.35 7.19 0.05
N GLY A 149 26.13 6.66 0.12
CA GLY A 149 25.58 5.75 -0.88
C GLY A 149 24.99 4.47 -0.30
N ALA A 150 24.14 3.81 -1.09
CA ALA A 150 23.47 2.58 -0.66
C ALA A 150 24.42 1.37 -0.56
N LEU A 151 24.02 0.38 0.24
CA LEU A 151 24.72 -0.90 0.35
C LEU A 151 24.95 -1.55 -1.01
N LYS A 152 26.17 -2.04 -1.24
CA LYS A 152 26.58 -2.68 -2.50
C LYS A 152 26.56 -4.21 -2.46
N ARG A 153 26.48 -4.83 -1.27
CA ARG A 153 26.56 -6.29 -1.07
C ARG A 153 25.54 -6.76 -0.01
N GLY A 154 25.27 -8.07 -0.01
CA GLY A 154 24.35 -8.71 0.93
C GLY A 154 22.88 -8.68 0.50
N ARG A 155 22.00 -9.27 1.32
CA ARG A 155 20.57 -9.45 1.01
C ARG A 155 19.87 -8.14 0.70
N PHE A 156 20.10 -7.10 1.51
CA PHE A 156 19.43 -5.80 1.36
C PHE A 156 19.88 -5.04 0.11
N ALA A 157 21.15 -5.16 -0.29
CA ALA A 157 21.62 -4.58 -1.54
C ALA A 157 20.91 -5.21 -2.74
N ARG A 158 20.80 -6.56 -2.77
CA ARG A 158 20.09 -7.29 -3.84
C ARG A 158 18.61 -6.92 -3.89
N LEU A 159 17.93 -6.92 -2.74
CA LEU A 159 16.53 -6.51 -2.64
C LEU A 159 16.35 -5.07 -3.10
N MET A 160 17.23 -4.14 -2.72
CA MET A 160 17.14 -2.74 -3.15
C MET A 160 17.26 -2.62 -4.67
N GLN A 161 18.14 -3.39 -5.32
CA GLN A 161 18.23 -3.40 -6.79
C GLN A 161 16.93 -3.87 -7.43
N LEU A 162 16.31 -4.95 -6.90
CA LEU A 162 15.01 -5.42 -7.38
C LEU A 162 13.92 -4.34 -7.22
N MET A 163 13.89 -3.67 -6.06
CA MET A 163 12.93 -2.60 -5.81
C MET A 163 13.12 -1.42 -6.79
N LYS A 164 14.36 -1.10 -7.17
CA LYS A 164 14.68 -0.01 -8.11
C LYS A 164 14.26 -0.28 -9.55
N LEU A 165 13.89 -1.50 -9.91
CA LEU A 165 13.37 -1.82 -11.24
C LEU A 165 12.01 -1.18 -11.53
N ARG A 166 11.28 -0.75 -10.48
CA ARG A 166 10.01 -0.02 -10.63
C ARG A 166 9.94 1.16 -9.66
N LEU A 167 9.47 2.29 -10.17
CA LEU A 167 9.12 3.47 -9.37
C LEU A 167 7.75 3.26 -8.72
N PRO A 168 7.54 3.65 -7.45
CA PRO A 168 6.24 3.56 -6.78
C PRO A 168 5.31 4.74 -7.14
N TYR A 169 5.63 5.49 -8.20
CA TYR A 169 4.88 6.63 -8.73
C TYR A 169 5.04 6.67 -10.25
N GLN A 170 4.14 7.39 -10.92
CA GLN A 170 4.20 7.59 -12.37
C GLN A 170 4.96 8.89 -12.66
N LEU A 171 5.97 8.83 -13.54
CA LEU A 171 6.73 10.04 -13.92
C LEU A 171 5.84 11.07 -14.64
N SER A 172 4.86 10.60 -15.40
CA SER A 172 3.92 11.45 -16.14
C SER A 172 2.91 12.17 -15.25
N SER A 173 2.78 11.81 -13.98
CA SER A 173 1.88 12.48 -13.03
C SER A 173 2.58 13.55 -12.18
N LEU A 174 3.82 13.88 -12.49
CA LEU A 174 4.59 14.89 -11.79
C LEU A 174 4.48 16.24 -12.49
N ASP A 175 4.07 17.26 -11.75
CA ASP A 175 3.96 18.63 -12.24
C ASP A 175 5.27 19.35 -12.00
N TRP A 176 6.11 19.34 -13.03
CA TRP A 176 7.45 19.93 -13.00
C TRP A 176 7.42 21.44 -13.26
N ASP A 177 8.36 22.16 -12.66
CA ASP A 177 8.68 23.51 -13.08
C ASP A 177 9.25 23.56 -14.51
N PRO A 178 9.29 24.74 -15.17
CA PRO A 178 9.79 24.86 -16.54
C PRO A 178 11.27 24.47 -16.72
N GLN A 179 12.06 24.45 -15.64
CA GLN A 179 13.48 24.10 -15.66
C GLN A 179 13.72 22.60 -15.39
N HIS A 180 12.65 21.86 -15.08
CA HIS A 180 12.69 20.45 -14.69
C HIS A 180 13.58 20.19 -13.46
N LEU A 181 13.60 21.13 -12.52
CA LEU A 181 14.39 21.02 -11.28
C LEU A 181 13.54 20.45 -10.14
N THR A 182 12.35 21.00 -9.96
CA THR A 182 11.43 20.60 -8.89
C THR A 182 10.06 20.21 -9.43
N ASN A 183 9.33 19.38 -8.67
CA ASN A 183 7.93 19.07 -8.93
C ASN A 183 7.04 19.38 -7.71
N GLN A 184 5.78 19.74 -7.99
CA GLN A 184 4.80 20.10 -6.95
C GLN A 184 4.56 18.98 -5.94
N GLN A 185 4.66 17.72 -6.36
CA GLN A 185 4.46 16.55 -5.52
C GLN A 185 5.63 16.26 -4.58
N GLN A 186 6.76 16.97 -4.72
CA GLN A 186 8.02 16.72 -4.01
C GLN A 186 8.38 15.24 -4.01
N CYS A 187 8.35 14.63 -5.21
CA CYS A 187 8.51 13.20 -5.40
C CYS A 187 9.68 12.92 -6.34
N TYR A 188 10.74 12.36 -5.79
CA TYR A 188 12.00 12.12 -6.51
C TYR A 188 12.56 10.75 -6.18
N CYS A 189 13.49 10.31 -7.03
CA CYS A 189 14.30 9.10 -6.84
C CYS A 189 13.46 7.82 -6.70
N TYR A 190 14.14 6.69 -6.53
CA TYR A 190 13.48 5.40 -6.33
C TYR A 190 12.70 5.30 -5.01
N CYS A 191 12.94 6.21 -4.06
CA CYS A 191 12.26 6.24 -2.77
C CYS A 191 10.95 7.05 -2.78
N ALA A 192 10.67 7.82 -3.83
CA ALA A 192 9.53 8.75 -3.91
C ALA A 192 9.53 9.85 -2.83
N GLY A 193 10.70 10.09 -2.23
CA GLY A 193 10.91 11.09 -1.20
C GLY A 193 11.04 12.50 -1.74
N PRO A 194 11.18 13.48 -0.85
CA PRO A 194 11.53 14.85 -1.22
C PRO A 194 12.98 14.92 -1.73
N GLY A 195 13.32 16.06 -2.33
CA GLY A 195 14.62 16.36 -2.90
C GLY A 195 14.72 17.85 -3.15
N GLU A 196 15.96 18.34 -3.20
CA GLU A 196 16.33 19.71 -3.58
C GLU A 196 16.97 19.73 -4.97
#